data_AF-A0AAD1FLS2-F1
#
_entry.id   AF-A0AAD1FLS2-F1
#
_cell.length_a   1.000
_cell.length_b   1.000
_cell.length_c   1.000
_cell.angle_alpha   90.00
_cell.angle_beta   90.00
_cell.angle_gamma   90.00
#
_symmetry.space_group_name_H-M   'P 1'
#
loop_
_entity.id
_entity.type
_entity.pdbx_description
1 polymer ?
#
loop_
_entity_poly.entity_id
_entity_poly.type
_entity_poly.pdbx_seq_one_letter_code
_entity_poly.pdbx_strand_id
1 'polypeptide(L)' 'MDKYGILGVEMEAAGIYGLAAEFGAKALTICTVSDHILKGEATTSEERQLTFNEMMEIALESVLIGDKEEA' A
#
# COMPACT_ATOMS: atom_id res chain seq x y z
N MET A 1 -12.44 -1.04 13.73
CA MET A 1 -11.71 -0.40 12.61
C MET A 1 -12.47 0.81 12.11
N ASP A 2 -13.72 0.63 11.70
CA ASP A 2 -14.57 1.71 11.15
C ASP A 2 -14.71 2.95 12.07
N LYS A 3 -14.91 2.74 13.38
CA LYS A 3 -15.01 3.83 14.38
C LYS A 3 -13.85 4.84 14.34
N TYR A 4 -12.66 4.43 13.90
CA TYR A 4 -11.46 5.26 13.86
C TYR A 4 -10.96 5.54 12.43
N GLY A 5 -11.74 5.18 11.41
CA GLY A 5 -11.41 5.49 10.01
C GLY A 5 -10.28 4.66 9.40
N ILE A 6 -10.05 3.43 9.88
CA ILE A 6 -9.04 2.53 9.30
C ILE A 6 -9.57 1.99 7.96
N LEU A 7 -8.82 2.24 6.89
CA LEU A 7 -9.25 1.94 5.51
C LEU A 7 -8.98 0.50 5.07
N GLY A 8 -7.95 -0.14 5.63
CA GLY A 8 -7.54 -1.49 5.26
C GLY A 8 -6.76 -2.17 6.38
N VAL A 9 -6.65 -3.49 6.30
CA VAL A 9 -5.88 -4.32 7.24
C VAL A 9 -4.80 -5.05 6.45
N GLU A 10 -3.56 -4.91 6.89
CA GLU A 10 -2.37 -5.55 6.35
C GLU A 10 -1.45 -5.96 7.52
N MET A 11 -0.26 -6.52 7.27
CA MET A 11 0.53 -7.18 8.31
C MET A 11 1.97 -6.64 8.46
N GLU A 12 2.37 -5.60 7.73
CA GLU A 12 3.78 -5.22 7.58
C GLU A 12 4.07 -3.72 7.81
N ALA A 13 3.16 -2.81 7.44
CA ALA A 13 3.41 -1.37 7.32
C ALA A 13 3.93 -0.75 8.63
N ALA A 14 3.29 -1.09 9.75
CA ALA A 14 3.69 -0.55 11.06
C ALA A 14 5.14 -0.93 11.43
N GLY A 15 5.57 -2.15 11.11
CA GLY A 15 6.93 -2.60 11.36
C GLY A 15 7.94 -1.92 10.44
N ILE A 16 7.62 -1.82 9.13
CA ILE A 16 8.46 -1.14 8.15
C ILE A 16 8.65 0.33 8.52
N TYR A 17 7.57 1.04 8.88
CA TYR A 17 7.65 2.44 9.29
C TYR A 17 8.42 2.63 10.59
N GLY A 18 8.28 1.70 11.54
CA GLY A 18 9.08 1.70 12.76
C GLY A 18 10.57 1.63 12.47
N LEU A 19 11.00 0.69 11.61
CA LEU A 19 12.40 0.56 11.19
C LEU A 19 12.89 1.78 10.40
N ALA A 20 12.08 2.30 9.48
CA ALA A 20 12.45 3.48 8.71
C ALA A 20 12.70 4.69 9.64
N ALA A 21 11.84 4.88 10.64
CA ALA A 21 12.04 5.92 11.65
C ALA A 21 13.28 5.66 12.52
N GLU A 22 13.53 4.41 12.94
CA GLU A 22 14.69 4.03 13.75
C GLU A 22 16.03 4.31 13.04
N PHE A 23 16.11 4.02 11.74
CA PHE A 23 17.35 4.13 10.96
C PHE A 23 17.46 5.41 10.12
N GLY A 24 16.51 6.35 10.24
CA GLY A 24 16.52 7.61 9.50
C GLY A 24 16.30 7.45 7.99
N ALA A 25 15.57 6.41 7.58
CA ALA A 25 15.18 6.15 6.19
C ALA A 25 13.77 6.68 5.88
N LYS A 26 13.40 6.69 4.59
CA LYS A 26 12.04 6.96 4.11
C LYS A 26 11.37 5.64 3.69
N ALA A 27 10.08 5.48 3.99
CA ALA A 27 9.30 4.30 3.59
C ALA A 27 7.84 4.67 3.30
N LEU A 28 7.19 3.85 2.45
CA LEU A 28 5.78 3.98 2.06
C LEU A 28 5.20 2.58 1.83
N THR A 29 3.96 2.35 2.26
CA THR A 29 3.16 1.16 1.96
C THR A 29 1.94 1.56 1.15
N ILE A 30 1.75 0.87 0.01
CA ILE A 30 0.56 0.98 -0.85
C ILE A 30 -0.09 -0.40 -0.87
N CYS A 31 -1.41 -0.45 -0.72
CA CYS A 31 -2.17 -1.70 -0.72
C CYS A 31 -3.36 -1.62 -1.68
N THR A 32 -3.58 -2.70 -2.42
CA THR A 32 -4.84 -2.94 -3.15
C THR A 32 -5.78 -3.74 -2.27
N VAL A 33 -7.04 -3.31 -2.15
CA VAL A 33 -8.06 -4.02 -1.37
C VAL A 33 -8.41 -5.33 -2.07
N SER A 34 -8.03 -6.46 -1.47
CA SER A 34 -8.31 -7.81 -2.02
C SER A 34 -9.63 -8.40 -1.54
N ASP A 35 -10.11 -7.99 -0.39
CA ASP A 35 -11.27 -8.58 0.26
C ASP A 35 -11.92 -7.60 1.24
N HIS A 36 -13.17 -7.88 1.58
CA HIS A 36 -13.97 -7.10 2.51
C HIS A 36 -14.36 -7.97 3.70
N ILE A 37 -13.60 -7.85 4.80
CA ILE A 37 -13.72 -8.65 6.04
C ILE A 37 -15.18 -8.80 6.53
N LEU A 38 -15.97 -7.72 6.52
CA LEU A 38 -17.36 -7.77 7.02
C LEU A 38 -18.37 -8.43 6.06
N LYS A 39 -18.15 -8.30 4.75
CA LYS A 39 -19.07 -8.83 3.72
C LYS A 39 -18.69 -10.24 3.28
N GLY A 40 -17.47 -10.67 3.57
CA GLY A 40 -16.92 -11.95 3.09
C GLY A 40 -16.65 -11.97 1.59
N GLU A 41 -16.71 -10.82 0.92
CA GLU A 41 -16.36 -10.68 -0.49
C GLU A 41 -14.84 -10.76 -0.64
N ALA A 42 -14.37 -11.55 -1.61
CA ALA A 42 -12.97 -11.63 -1.97
C ALA A 42 -12.84 -11.54 -3.49
N THR A 43 -11.83 -10.82 -3.95
CA THR A 43 -11.48 -10.73 -5.36
C THR A 43 -11.15 -12.11 -5.94
N THR A 44 -11.39 -12.29 -7.23
CA THR A 44 -10.85 -13.41 -7.99
C THR A 44 -9.35 -13.22 -8.27
N SER A 45 -8.65 -14.27 -8.71
CA SER A 45 -7.22 -14.15 -9.05
C SER A 45 -6.96 -13.22 -10.22
N GLU A 46 -7.87 -13.15 -11.20
CA GLU A 46 -7.75 -12.26 -12.35
C GLU A 46 -7.93 -10.78 -11.96
N GLU A 47 -8.95 -10.47 -11.15
CA GLU A 47 -9.18 -9.12 -10.63
C GLU A 47 -8.01 -8.64 -9.77
N ARG A 48 -7.43 -9.52 -8.95
CA ARG A 48 -6.20 -9.22 -8.21
C ARG A 48 -5.05 -8.88 -9.16
N GLN A 49 -4.85 -9.67 -10.20
CA GLN A 49 -3.73 -9.47 -11.11
C GLN A 49 -3.81 -8.12 -11.83
N LEU A 50 -4.99 -7.74 -12.32
CA LEU A 50 -5.18 -6.48 -13.04
C LEU A 50 -5.00 -5.26 -12.13
N THR A 51 -5.62 -5.28 -10.95
CA THR A 51 -5.52 -4.17 -9.96
C THR A 51 -4.14 -4.08 -9.30
N PHE A 52 -3.38 -5.18 -9.28
CA PHE A 52 -2.00 -5.18 -8.79
C PHE A 52 -1.06 -4.42 -9.73
N ASN A 53 -1.30 -4.46 -11.05
CA ASN A 53 -0.46 -3.74 -12.01
C ASN A 53 -0.58 -2.22 -11.82
N GLU A 54 -1.80 -1.70 -11.63
CA GLU A 54 -2.01 -0.26 -11.38
C GLU A 54 -1.30 0.21 -10.11
N MET A 55 -1.35 -0.58 -9.04
CA MET A 55 -0.60 -0.29 -7.81
C MET A 55 0.92 -0.20 -8.06
N MET A 56 1.46 -1.11 -8.88
CA MET A 56 2.88 -1.11 -9.23
C MET A 56 3.27 0.10 -10.09
N GLU A 57 2.43 0.50 -11.05
CA GLU A 57 2.64 1.70 -11.85
C GLU A 57 2.67 2.96 -10.97
N ILE A 58 1.73 3.09 -10.03
CA ILE A 58 1.70 4.20 -9.06
C ILE A 58 2.98 4.22 -8.22
N ALA A 59 3.40 3.06 -7.71
CA ALA A 59 4.61 2.94 -6.90
C ALA A 59 5.85 3.38 -7.68
N LEU A 60 6.03 2.88 -8.91
CA LEU A 60 7.18 3.21 -9.76
C LEU A 60 7.19 4.68 -10.19
N GLU A 61 6.05 5.22 -10.61
CA GLU A 61 5.96 6.63 -11.04
C GLU A 61 6.19 7.60 -9.86
N SER A 62 5.77 7.22 -8.64
CA SER A 62 6.02 8.04 -7.44
C SER A 62 7.51 8.29 -7.20
N VAL A 63 8.37 7.32 -7.52
CA VAL A 63 9.83 7.47 -7.42
C VAL A 63 10.35 8.44 -8.48
N LEU A 64 9.90 8.30 -9.74
CA LEU A 64 10.33 9.19 -10.83
C LEU A 64 9.91 10.65 -10.60
N ILE A 65 8.76 10.88 -9.95
CA ILE A 65 8.33 12.21 -9.55
C ILE A 65 9.23 12.75 -8.44
N GLY A 66 9.51 11.96 -7.40
CA GLY A 66 10.41 12.35 -6.30
C GLY A 66 11.81 12.71 -6.77
N ASP A 67 12.38 11.94 -7.69
CA ASP A 67 13.71 12.20 -8.26
C ASP A 67 13.77 13.55 -9.01
N LYS A 68 12.67 13.98 -9.64
CA LYS A 68 12.59 15.28 -10.32
C LYS A 68 12.48 16.46 -9.35
N GLU A 69 11.92 16.26 -8.17
CA GLU A 69 11.80 17.31 -7.15
C GLU A 69 13.11 17.53 -6.37
N GLU A 70 13.95 16.50 -6.27
CA GLU A 70 15.26 16.57 -5.59
C GLU A 70 16.42 17.06 -6.51
N ALA A 71 16.19 17.15 -7.83
CA ALA A 71 17.16 17.61 -8.85
C ALA A 71 17.14 19.13 -9.08
#